data_AF-A0A945D0C7-F1
#
_entry.id   AF-A0A945D0C7-F1
#
_cell.length_a   1.000
_cell.length_b   1.000
_cell.length_c   1.000
_cell.angle_alpha   90.00
_cell.angle_beta   90.00
_cell.angle_gamma   90.00
#
_symmetry.space_group_name_H-M   'P 1'
#
loop_
_entity.id
_entity.type
_entity.pdbx_description
1 polymer ?
#
loop_
_entity_poly.entity_id
_entity_poly.type
_entity_poly.pdbx_seq_one_letter_code
_entity_poly.pdbx_strand_id
1 'polypeptide(L)'
;MKQINSNSRNGVIALNILFAGILAAVTFAPVGEAVTVAQNRYIAVPGTVNGLQTGTVYIADTTGQELIAITYDSNLNKIKDLGYRNLASDAQTVPN
;
A
#
# COMPACT_ATOMS: atom_id res chain seq x y z
N MET A 1 -54.34 6.95 -29.98
CA MET A 1 -53.76 7.29 -28.66
C MET A 1 -54.26 6.27 -27.64
N LYS A 2 -53.39 5.39 -27.13
CA LYS A 2 -53.74 4.36 -26.15
C LYS A 2 -53.73 4.97 -24.76
N GLN A 3 -54.89 5.04 -24.11
CA GLN A 3 -55.04 5.49 -22.72
C GLN A 3 -54.19 4.59 -21.82
N ILE A 4 -53.09 5.13 -21.27
CA ILE A 4 -52.28 4.43 -20.28
C ILE A 4 -53.10 4.47 -18.98
N ASN A 5 -53.63 3.31 -18.59
CA ASN A 5 -54.35 3.12 -17.34
C ASN A 5 -53.51 3.71 -16.19
N SER A 6 -54.06 4.64 -15.39
CA SER A 6 -53.30 5.41 -14.38
C SER A 6 -52.51 4.51 -13.42
N ASN A 7 -53.04 3.33 -13.12
CA ASN A 7 -52.38 2.29 -12.32
C ASN A 7 -51.08 1.75 -12.95
N SER A 8 -51.03 1.60 -14.27
CA SER A 8 -49.83 1.16 -15.00
C SER A 8 -48.77 2.28 -15.03
N ARG A 9 -49.19 3.53 -15.20
CA ARG A 9 -48.29 4.69 -15.16
C ARG A 9 -47.64 4.84 -13.78
N ASN A 10 -48.42 4.72 -12.71
CA ASN A 10 -47.91 4.81 -11.35
C ASN A 10 -46.96 3.66 -11.00
N GLY A 11 -47.23 2.44 -11.51
CA GLY A 11 -46.34 1.29 -11.34
C GLY A 11 -44.98 1.49 -12.02
N VAL A 12 -44.96 2.02 -13.25
CA VAL A 12 -43.71 2.31 -13.97
C VAL A 12 -42.92 3.41 -13.26
N ILE A 13 -43.58 4.46 -12.76
CA ILE A 13 -42.91 5.53 -12.00
C ILE A 13 -42.27 4.97 -10.72
N ALA A 14 -43.02 4.18 -9.95
CA ALA A 14 -42.50 3.57 -8.73
C ALA A 14 -41.27 2.68 -8.99
N LEU A 15 -41.29 1.90 -10.07
CA LEU A 15 -40.19 1.03 -10.44
C LEU A 15 -38.91 1.82 -10.83
N ASN A 16 -39.07 2.92 -11.57
CA ASN A 16 -37.92 3.76 -11.93
C ASN A 16 -37.31 4.45 -10.71
N ILE A 17 -38.13 4.90 -9.75
CA ILE A 17 -37.63 5.47 -8.49
C ILE A 17 -36.84 4.42 -7.70
N LEU A 18 -37.34 3.18 -7.64
CA LEU A 18 -36.64 2.08 -6.98
C LEU A 18 -35.26 1.83 -7.63
N PHE A 19 -35.20 1.75 -8.96
CA PHE A 19 -33.94 1.54 -9.66
C PHE A 19 -32.95 2.70 -9.49
N ALA A 20 -33.44 3.95 -9.53
CA ALA A 20 -32.61 5.11 -9.25
C ALA A 20 -32.06 5.09 -7.81
N GLY A 21 -32.87 4.66 -6.84
CA GLY A 21 -32.45 4.50 -5.45
C GLY A 21 -31.37 3.44 -5.26
N ILE A 22 -31.51 2.27 -5.91
CA ILE A 22 -30.49 1.21 -5.89
C ILE A 22 -29.19 1.72 -6.53
N LEU A 23 -29.27 2.40 -7.67
CA LEU A 23 -28.11 2.97 -8.34
C LEU A 23 -27.40 3.99 -7.44
N ALA A 24 -28.14 4.88 -6.79
CA ALA A 24 -27.58 5.85 -5.85
C ALA A 24 -26.89 5.16 -4.67
N ALA A 25 -27.53 4.13 -4.09
CA ALA A 25 -26.94 3.36 -3.00
C ALA A 25 -25.61 2.70 -3.39
N VAL A 26 -25.49 2.15 -4.61
CA VAL A 26 -24.24 1.56 -5.12
C VAL A 26 -23.20 2.63 -5.45
N THR A 27 -23.62 3.74 -6.06
CA THR A 27 -22.71 4.81 -6.51
C THR A 27 -22.10 5.57 -5.33
N PHE A 28 -22.88 5.78 -4.27
CA PHE A 28 -22.45 6.45 -3.05
C PHE A 28 -22.05 5.47 -1.94
N ALA A 29 -22.07 4.16 -2.20
CA ALA A 29 -21.49 3.21 -1.26
C ALA A 29 -20.00 3.56 -1.11
N PRO A 30 -19.49 3.68 0.13
CA PRO A 30 -18.07 3.88 0.34
C PRO A 30 -17.34 2.70 -0.29
N VAL A 31 -16.49 2.99 -1.28
CA VAL A 31 -15.52 2.02 -1.75
C VAL A 31 -14.64 1.68 -0.55
N GLY A 32 -14.68 0.42 -0.11
CA GLY A 32 -13.70 -0.05 0.86
C GLY A 32 -12.33 0.20 0.25
N GLU A 33 -11.46 0.94 0.94
CA GLU A 33 -10.12 1.22 0.46
C GLU A 33 -9.39 -0.11 0.25
N ALA A 34 -9.42 -0.60 -0.99
CA ALA A 34 -8.57 -1.67 -1.42
C ALA A 34 -7.16 -1.13 -1.25
N VAL A 35 -6.45 -1.74 -0.29
CA VAL A 35 -5.04 -1.53 0.05
C VAL A 35 -4.33 -0.89 -1.12
N THR A 36 -3.99 0.40 -0.97
CA THR A 36 -2.97 1.02 -1.81
C THR A 36 -1.75 0.15 -1.63
N VAL A 37 -1.52 -0.77 -2.57
CA VAL A 37 -0.25 -1.46 -2.68
C VAL A 37 0.69 -0.36 -3.12
N ALA A 38 1.19 0.43 -2.16
CA ALA A 38 2.43 1.13 -2.35
C ALA A 38 3.37 0.03 -2.85
N GLN A 39 3.79 0.13 -4.11
CA GLN A 39 4.80 -0.76 -4.64
C GLN A 39 6.08 -0.39 -3.90
N ASN A 40 6.25 -0.94 -2.69
CA ASN A 40 7.49 -0.84 -1.97
C ASN A 40 8.51 -1.61 -2.80
N ARG A 41 9.51 -0.87 -3.27
CA ARG A 41 10.58 -1.40 -4.09
C ARG A 41 11.80 -1.56 -3.21
N TYR A 42 12.17 -2.81 -2.97
CA TYR A 42 13.34 -3.15 -2.15
C TYR A 42 14.52 -3.50 -3.02
N ILE A 43 15.71 -3.02 -2.63
CA ILE A 43 16.99 -3.42 -3.21
C ILE A 43 17.84 -4.00 -2.10
N ALA A 44 18.34 -5.21 -2.30
CA ALA A 44 19.26 -5.87 -1.38
C ALA A 44 20.67 -5.90 -1.99
N VAL A 45 21.67 -5.46 -1.21
CA VAL A 45 23.07 -5.41 -1.64
C VAL A 45 23.94 -6.10 -0.58
N PRO A 46 24.74 -7.11 -0.96
CA PRO A 46 25.69 -7.72 -0.03
C PRO A 46 26.85 -6.76 0.25
N GLY A 47 27.37 -6.82 1.48
CA GLY A 47 28.52 -6.04 1.89
C GLY A 47 29.21 -6.63 3.11
N THR A 48 30.23 -5.94 3.58
CA THR A 48 31.00 -6.30 4.76
C THR A 48 31.15 -5.09 5.65
N VAL A 49 31.00 -5.28 6.96
CA VAL A 49 31.18 -4.22 7.95
C VAL A 49 32.41 -4.53 8.78
N ASN A 50 33.26 -3.53 8.99
CA ASN A 50 34.45 -3.67 9.83
C ASN A 50 34.07 -4.12 11.24
N GLY A 51 34.74 -5.16 11.74
CA GLY A 51 34.46 -5.74 13.05
C GLY A 51 33.41 -6.86 13.06
N LEU A 52 32.77 -7.15 11.93
CA LEU A 52 31.89 -8.31 11.75
C LEU A 52 32.60 -9.39 10.92
N GLN A 53 32.65 -10.61 11.45
CA GLN A 53 33.19 -11.77 10.73
C GLN A 53 32.22 -12.31 9.67
N THR A 54 30.92 -12.15 9.90
CA THR A 54 29.88 -12.57 8.96
C THR A 54 29.54 -11.44 7.98
N GLY A 55 29.20 -11.80 6.75
CA GLY A 55 28.71 -10.83 5.76
C GLY A 55 27.46 -10.07 6.24
N THR A 56 27.27 -8.89 5.67
CA THR A 56 26.12 -8.01 5.92
C THR A 56 25.30 -7.90 4.64
N VAL A 57 23.98 -7.81 4.76
CA VAL A 57 23.09 -7.47 3.65
C VAL A 57 22.42 -6.15 3.99
N TYR A 58 22.57 -5.18 3.09
CA TYR A 58 21.90 -3.90 3.15
C TYR A 58 20.60 -3.99 2.35
N ILE A 59 19.48 -3.65 2.96
CA ILE A 59 18.16 -3.66 2.32
C ILE A 59 17.63 -2.24 2.32
N ALA A 60 17.46 -1.65 1.14
CA ALA A 60 16.92 -0.32 0.95
C ALA A 60 15.49 -0.39 0.43
N ASP A 61 14.55 0.23 1.15
CA ASP A 61 13.24 0.59 0.61
C ASP A 61 13.38 1.90 -0.18
N THR A 62 13.33 1.77 -1.51
CA THR A 62 13.46 2.92 -2.41
C THR A 62 12.20 3.78 -2.49
N THR A 63 11.06 3.26 -2.00
CA THR A 63 9.80 4.01 -1.94
C THR A 63 9.70 4.77 -0.62
N GLY A 64 9.99 4.08 0.49
CA GLY A 64 9.99 4.65 1.85
C GLY A 64 11.23 5.48 2.18
N GLN A 65 12.31 5.38 1.39
CA GLN A 65 13.61 5.97 1.67
C GLN A 65 14.18 5.50 3.01
N GLU A 66 14.08 4.19 3.25
CA GLU A 66 14.58 3.55 4.47
C GLU A 66 15.67 2.55 4.11
N LEU A 67 16.65 2.38 5.00
CA LEU A 67 17.72 1.42 4.84
C LEU A 67 17.92 0.66 6.15
N ILE A 68 18.00 -0.66 6.06
CA ILE A 68 18.40 -1.52 7.17
C ILE A 68 19.62 -2.34 6.77
N ALA A 69 20.42 -2.72 7.77
CA ALA A 69 21.55 -3.61 7.58
C ALA A 69 21.38 -4.85 8.46
N ILE A 70 21.43 -6.04 7.88
CA ILE A 70 21.27 -7.29 8.61
C ILE A 70 22.51 -8.18 8.47
N THR A 71 22.78 -9.01 9.47
CA THR A 71 23.81 -10.04 9.41
C THR A 71 23.30 -11.33 10.03
N TYR A 72 24.04 -12.41 9.83
CA TYR A 72 23.78 -13.68 10.51
C TYR A 72 24.70 -13.85 11.72
N ASP A 73 24.11 -14.04 12.89
CA ASP A 73 24.81 -14.39 14.12
C ASP A 73 24.88 -15.91 14.24
N SER A 74 26.07 -16.48 13.99
CA SER A 74 26.32 -17.92 14.05
C SER A 74 26.31 -18.48 15.46
N ASN A 75 26.49 -17.66 16.50
CA ASN A 75 26.45 -18.13 17.88
C ASN A 75 25.00 -18.38 18.32
N LEU A 76 24.10 -17.53 17.84
CA LEU A 76 22.68 -17.58 18.17
C LEU A 76 21.82 -18.21 17.07
N ASN A 77 22.46 -18.66 15.99
CA ASN A 77 21.85 -19.23 14.78
C ASN A 77 20.67 -18.40 14.25
N LYS A 78 20.82 -17.07 14.23
CA LYS A 78 19.72 -16.16 13.87
C LYS A 78 20.18 -14.95 13.07
N ILE A 79 19.26 -14.36 12.32
CA ILE A 79 19.46 -13.06 11.70
C ILE A 79 19.42 -11.98 12.79
N LYS A 80 20.37 -11.06 12.73
CA LYS A 80 20.51 -9.93 13.63
C LYS A 80 20.49 -8.64 12.81
N ASP A 81 19.69 -7.69 13.26
CA ASP A 81 19.73 -6.32 12.74
C ASP A 81 20.97 -5.58 13.27
N LEU A 82 21.66 -4.87 12.39
CA LEU A 82 22.82 -4.04 12.68
C LEU A 82 22.43 -2.57 12.79
N GLY A 83 21.31 -2.15 12.20
CA GLY A 83 20.83 -0.79 12.32
C GLY A 83 19.89 -0.35 11.21
N TYR A 84 19.26 0.80 11.48
CA TYR A 84 18.30 1.48 10.61
C TYR A 84 18.79 2.88 10.25
N ARG A 85 18.48 3.34 9.04
CA ARG A 85 18.76 4.68 8.53
C ARG A 85 17.57 5.20 7.72
N ASN A 86 17.29 6.49 7.89
CA ASN A 86 16.35 7.22 7.04
C ASN A 86 17.14 7.99 5.97
N LEU A 87 17.02 7.55 4.72
CA LEU A 87 17.77 8.08 3.59
C LEU A 87 17.35 9.51 3.24
N ALA A 88 16.08 9.88 3.46
CA ALA A 88 15.59 11.23 3.21
C ALA A 88 16.23 12.25 4.17
N SER A 89 16.35 11.86 5.45
CA SER A 89 17.05 12.66 6.47
C SER A 89 18.54 12.76 6.16
N ASP A 90 19.18 11.63 5.82
CA ASP A 90 20.59 11.60 5.48
C ASP A 90 20.92 12.50 4.27
N ALA A 91 20.06 12.52 3.25
CA ALA A 91 20.24 13.33 2.05
C ALA A 91 20.30 14.84 2.33
N GLN A 92 19.66 15.32 3.41
CA GLN A 92 19.72 16.74 3.80
C GLN A 92 21.03 17.13 4.49
N THR A 93 21.78 16.15 4.98
CA THR A 93 23.01 16.38 5.76
C THR A 93 24.28 16.32 4.92
N VAL A 94 24.20 15.94 3.65
CA VAL A 94 25.35 15.92 2.73
C VAL A 94 25.50 17.32 2.11
N PRO A 95 26.59 18.06 2.41
CA PRO A 95 26.85 19.34 1.76
C PRO A 95 27.11 19.13 0.26
N ASN A 96 26.59 20.05 -0.56
CA ASN A 96 26.81 20.08 -2.01
C ASN A 96 28.30 20.20 -2.37
#